data_AF-A0A150AS57-F1
#
_entry.id   AF-A0A150AS57-F1
#
_cell.length_a   1.000
_cell.length_b   1.000
_cell.length_c   1.000
_cell.angle_alpha   90.00
_cell.angle_beta   90.00
_cell.angle_gamma   90.00
#
_symmetry.space_group_name_H-M   'P 1'
#
loop_
_entity.id
_entity.type
_entity.pdbx_description
1 polymer ?
#
loop_
_entity_poly.entity_id
_entity_poly.type
_entity_poly.pdbx_seq_one_letter_code
_entity_poly.pdbx_strand_id
1 'polypeptide(L)'
;MTIVFFAGTGSHGQTRKNTYRKYEKQKRVKTTKRVKKNNAVYYRYSSLPRRGALVTQIPHNAIVYNHHQSRYYYSSGIWYRPNGRNWIVARPANGIRIKTLPVGHQRIRVRNKSYYYYYGTYYQKRKNDYVVVDGPVDAEVNSIPKGYNEVIVNGEKFYELDGDYYMNTTNDKGEEVLVLIPEPSYKS
;
A
#
# COMPACT_ATOMS: atom_id res chain seq x y z
N MET A 1 51.84 8.61 -7.17
CA MET A 1 50.59 7.90 -7.50
C MET A 1 49.43 8.67 -6.88
N THR A 2 48.58 9.25 -7.72
CA THR A 2 47.49 10.14 -7.29
C THR A 2 46.24 9.31 -7.02
N ILE A 3 45.73 9.35 -5.79
CA ILE A 3 44.45 8.74 -5.43
C ILE A 3 43.35 9.72 -5.85
N VAL A 4 42.57 9.34 -6.87
CA VAL A 4 41.36 10.06 -7.27
C VAL A 4 40.20 9.54 -6.43
N PHE A 5 39.65 10.38 -5.56
CA PHE A 5 38.39 10.12 -4.88
C PHE A 5 37.22 10.32 -5.85
N PHE A 6 36.47 9.27 -6.14
CA PHE A 6 35.20 9.38 -6.85
C PHE A 6 34.08 9.72 -5.86
N ALA A 7 33.59 10.96 -5.93
CA ALA A 7 32.39 11.42 -5.22
C ALA A 7 31.13 10.92 -5.95
N GLY A 8 30.42 9.96 -5.35
CA GLY A 8 29.16 9.43 -5.84
C GLY A 8 27.93 10.20 -5.32
N THR A 9 27.53 11.22 -6.06
CA THR A 9 26.15 11.72 -6.30
C THR A 9 25.11 11.72 -5.16
N GLY A 10 24.90 12.90 -4.55
CA GLY A 10 23.87 13.17 -3.54
C GLY A 10 22.50 13.65 -4.08
N SER A 11 21.86 12.95 -5.02
CA SER A 11 20.52 13.35 -5.53
C SER A 11 19.33 12.61 -4.89
N HIS A 12 19.57 11.47 -4.21
CA HIS A 12 18.48 10.64 -3.66
C HIS A 12 17.95 11.13 -2.30
N GLY A 13 18.77 11.89 -1.54
CA GLY A 13 18.42 12.39 -0.21
C GLY A 13 17.58 13.68 -0.21
N GLN A 14 17.74 14.55 -1.21
CA GLN A 14 17.00 15.81 -1.31
C GLN A 14 15.53 15.59 -1.71
N THR A 15 15.25 14.62 -2.58
CA THR A 15 13.89 14.29 -3.05
C THR A 15 13.01 13.72 -1.94
N ARG A 16 13.59 12.94 -1.01
CA ARG A 16 12.89 12.39 0.17
C ARG A 16 12.46 13.51 1.12
N LYS A 17 13.38 14.42 1.49
CA LYS A 17 13.09 15.55 2.39
C LYS A 17 11.99 16.49 1.85
N ASN A 18 11.98 16.76 0.55
CA ASN A 18 10.97 17.61 -0.09
C ASN A 18 9.58 16.95 -0.10
N THR A 19 9.53 15.63 -0.25
CA THR A 19 8.28 14.85 -0.21
C THR A 19 7.63 14.91 1.18
N TYR A 20 8.40 14.78 2.28
CA TYR A 20 7.84 14.94 3.63
C TYR A 20 7.33 16.35 3.92
N ARG A 21 8.06 17.39 3.50
CA ARG A 21 7.62 18.79 3.64
C ARG A 21 6.29 19.07 2.93
N LYS A 22 6.02 18.43 1.79
CA LYS A 22 4.73 18.52 1.09
C LYS A 22 3.59 18.02 1.97
N TYR A 23 3.75 16.86 2.60
CA TYR A 23 2.72 16.27 3.46
C TYR A 23 2.54 17.04 4.78
N GLU A 24 3.63 17.55 5.38
CA GLU A 24 3.55 18.45 6.55
C GLU A 24 2.78 19.75 6.22
N LYS A 25 3.05 20.39 5.07
CA LYS A 25 2.35 21.62 4.63
C LYS A 25 0.87 21.37 4.32
N GLN A 26 0.55 20.29 3.60
CA GLN A 26 -0.85 19.95 3.26
C GLN A 26 -1.70 19.74 4.51
N LYS A 27 -1.13 19.14 5.56
CA LYS A 27 -1.79 18.97 6.85
C LYS A 27 -2.07 20.31 7.52
N ARG A 28 -1.07 21.21 7.59
CA ARG A 28 -1.20 22.54 8.24
C ARG A 28 -2.26 23.44 7.61
N VAL A 29 -2.47 23.34 6.30
CA VAL A 29 -3.42 24.21 5.57
C VAL A 29 -4.89 23.78 5.79
N LYS A 30 -5.17 22.53 6.19
CA LYS A 30 -6.54 21.98 6.20
C LYS A 30 -7.16 21.72 7.59
N THR A 31 -6.47 22.02 8.70
CA THR A 31 -6.91 21.64 10.07
C THR A 31 -8.06 22.48 10.66
N THR A 32 -8.73 23.36 9.92
CA THR A 32 -9.73 24.29 10.49
C THR A 32 -11.18 23.78 10.57
N LYS A 33 -11.47 22.52 10.22
CA LYS A 33 -12.84 21.98 10.29
C LYS A 33 -12.96 20.78 11.26
N ARG A 34 -13.99 20.81 12.11
CA ARG A 34 -14.30 19.79 13.13
C ARG A 34 -14.69 18.48 12.43
N VAL A 35 -13.79 17.50 12.42
CA VAL A 35 -13.97 16.22 11.69
C VAL A 35 -14.68 15.18 12.57
N LYS A 36 -15.66 14.45 12.00
CA LYS A 36 -16.32 13.30 12.65
C LYS A 36 -15.28 12.20 12.92
N LYS A 37 -15.18 11.80 14.18
CA LYS A 37 -14.12 10.95 14.75
C LYS A 37 -14.23 9.47 14.29
N ASN A 38 -13.16 8.99 13.66
CA ASN A 38 -12.64 7.62 13.64
C ASN A 38 -13.49 6.52 12.99
N ASN A 39 -13.61 6.52 11.66
CA ASN A 39 -13.70 5.23 10.97
C ASN A 39 -12.30 4.59 11.04
N ALA A 40 -12.21 3.37 11.59
CA ALA A 40 -10.94 2.65 11.62
C ALA A 40 -10.35 2.61 10.20
N VAL A 41 -9.03 2.79 10.05
CA VAL A 41 -8.35 2.85 8.75
C VAL A 41 -8.59 1.62 7.85
N TYR A 42 -9.15 0.55 8.44
CA TYR A 42 -9.54 -0.69 7.80
C TYR A 42 -11.04 -0.87 7.53
N TYR A 43 -11.88 0.16 7.68
CA TYR A 43 -13.34 0.02 7.69
C TYR A 43 -13.93 -0.72 6.48
N ARG A 44 -13.37 -0.57 5.26
CA ARG A 44 -13.84 -1.28 4.05
C ARG A 44 -13.55 -2.78 4.08
N TYR A 45 -12.61 -3.19 4.93
CA TYR A 45 -12.06 -4.55 5.01
C TYR A 45 -12.22 -5.13 6.41
N SER A 46 -13.17 -4.62 7.20
CA SER A 46 -13.37 -4.98 8.61
C SER A 46 -13.77 -6.45 8.81
N SER A 47 -14.53 -7.01 7.86
CA SER A 47 -14.99 -8.41 7.82
C SER A 47 -14.04 -9.36 7.09
N LEU A 48 -13.00 -8.83 6.45
CA LEU A 48 -12.01 -9.64 5.74
C LEU A 48 -10.94 -10.13 6.72
N PRO A 49 -10.21 -11.21 6.37
CA PRO A 49 -9.17 -11.73 7.26
C PRO A 49 -8.11 -10.67 7.58
N ARG A 50 -7.24 -10.94 8.56
CA ARG A 50 -6.10 -10.07 8.87
C ARG A 50 -4.92 -10.42 7.96
N ARG A 51 -4.20 -9.43 7.43
CA ARG A 51 -2.90 -9.65 6.77
C ARG A 51 -1.95 -10.34 7.74
N GLY A 52 -1.28 -11.38 7.27
CA GLY A 52 -0.40 -12.24 8.07
C GLY A 52 -1.12 -13.34 8.86
N ALA A 53 -2.46 -13.41 8.86
CA ALA A 53 -3.18 -14.47 9.56
C ALA A 53 -2.90 -15.85 8.95
N LEU A 54 -2.67 -16.84 9.81
CA LEU A 54 -2.66 -18.25 9.47
C LEU A 54 -4.11 -18.74 9.31
N VAL A 55 -4.40 -19.40 8.19
CA VAL A 55 -5.71 -19.99 7.90
C VAL A 55 -5.54 -21.47 7.56
N THR A 56 -6.39 -22.31 8.14
CA THR A 56 -6.38 -23.77 7.93
C THR A 56 -7.22 -24.18 6.72
N GLN A 57 -8.09 -23.29 6.23
CA GLN A 57 -8.92 -23.49 5.05
C GLN A 57 -9.00 -22.19 4.26
N ILE A 58 -9.01 -22.31 2.93
CA ILE A 58 -9.25 -21.22 2.00
C ILE A 58 -10.51 -21.55 1.18
N PRO A 59 -11.13 -20.57 0.51
CA PRO A 59 -12.27 -20.84 -0.37
C PRO A 59 -11.94 -21.93 -1.40
N HIS A 60 -12.84 -22.90 -1.57
CA HIS A 60 -12.63 -24.06 -2.45
C HIS A 60 -12.41 -23.68 -3.92
N ASN A 61 -12.95 -22.53 -4.33
CA ASN A 61 -12.82 -21.96 -5.68
C ASN A 61 -11.60 -21.03 -5.84
N ALA A 62 -10.63 -21.09 -4.92
CA ALA A 62 -9.43 -20.27 -5.03
C ALA A 62 -8.63 -20.62 -6.28
N ILE A 63 -8.27 -19.60 -7.06
CA ILE A 63 -7.48 -19.74 -8.27
C ILE A 63 -6.00 -19.78 -7.90
N VAL A 64 -5.25 -20.72 -8.47
CA VAL A 64 -3.81 -20.85 -8.24
C VAL A 64 -3.04 -20.01 -9.24
N TYR A 65 -2.13 -19.17 -8.75
CA TYR A 65 -1.18 -18.40 -9.55
C TYR A 65 0.24 -18.81 -9.18
N ASN A 66 1.01 -19.27 -10.17
CA ASN A 66 2.44 -19.56 -10.00
C ASN A 66 3.25 -18.36 -10.48
N HIS A 67 4.26 -17.96 -9.70
CA HIS A 67 5.15 -16.84 -10.01
C HIS A 67 6.58 -17.16 -9.56
N HIS A 68 7.45 -17.48 -10.52
CA HIS A 68 8.76 -18.07 -10.27
C HIS A 68 8.66 -19.30 -9.35
N GLN A 69 9.37 -19.30 -8.22
CA GLN A 69 9.36 -20.39 -7.23
C GLN A 69 8.22 -20.25 -6.20
N SER A 70 7.38 -19.23 -6.32
CA SER A 70 6.29 -18.96 -5.37
C SER A 70 4.95 -19.35 -5.95
N ARG A 71 4.13 -19.99 -5.13
CA ARG A 71 2.71 -20.29 -5.43
C ARG A 71 1.81 -19.42 -4.58
N TYR A 72 0.79 -18.85 -5.20
CA TYR A 72 -0.25 -18.09 -4.54
C TYR A 72 -1.63 -18.66 -4.85
N TYR A 73 -2.54 -18.54 -3.89
CA TYR A 73 -3.95 -18.85 -4.04
C TYR A 73 -4.72 -17.55 -3.93
N TYR A 74 -5.72 -17.37 -4.78
CA TYR A 74 -6.47 -16.12 -4.89
C TYR A 74 -7.96 -16.37 -4.86
N SER A 75 -8.67 -15.66 -3.98
CA SER A 75 -10.14 -15.70 -3.94
C SER A 75 -10.69 -14.33 -3.55
N SER A 76 -11.59 -13.79 -4.37
CA SER A 76 -12.31 -12.53 -4.11
C SER A 76 -11.44 -11.34 -3.68
N GLY A 77 -10.25 -11.20 -4.25
CA GLY A 77 -9.32 -10.12 -3.92
C GLY A 77 -8.37 -10.39 -2.76
N ILE A 78 -8.49 -11.56 -2.11
CA ILE A 78 -7.59 -12.00 -1.05
C ILE A 78 -6.57 -12.97 -1.63
N TRP A 79 -5.31 -12.73 -1.28
CA TRP A 79 -4.18 -13.55 -1.67
C TRP A 79 -3.67 -14.34 -0.47
N TYR A 80 -3.33 -15.60 -0.74
CA TYR A 80 -2.83 -16.55 0.23
C TYR A 80 -1.56 -17.19 -0.30
N ARG A 81 -0.60 -17.44 0.58
CA ARG A 81 0.60 -18.23 0.28
C ARG A 81 0.59 -19.52 1.09
N PRO A 82 1.10 -20.64 0.55
CA PRO A 82 1.21 -21.89 1.31
C PRO A 82 2.16 -21.71 2.49
N ASN A 83 1.83 -22.35 3.61
CA ASN A 83 2.63 -22.39 4.83
C ASN A 83 2.47 -23.78 5.49
N GLY A 84 3.29 -24.74 5.06
CA GLY A 84 3.14 -26.14 5.46
C GLY A 84 1.80 -26.72 5.00
N ARG A 85 1.00 -27.22 5.95
CA ARG A 85 -0.37 -27.73 5.70
C ARG A 85 -1.45 -26.63 5.68
N ASN A 86 -1.07 -25.39 5.97
CA ASN A 86 -1.96 -24.24 6.10
C ASN A 86 -1.61 -23.17 5.07
N TRP A 87 -2.27 -22.02 5.16
CA TRP A 87 -1.98 -20.84 4.35
C TRP A 87 -1.82 -19.59 5.21
N ILE A 88 -1.12 -18.59 4.69
CA ILE A 88 -1.03 -17.27 5.29
C ILE A 88 -1.64 -16.25 4.32
N VAL A 89 -2.46 -15.34 4.85
CA VAL A 89 -2.99 -14.20 4.09
C VAL A 89 -1.85 -13.22 3.82
N ALA A 90 -1.44 -13.05 2.57
CA ALA A 90 -0.22 -12.32 2.22
C ALA A 90 -0.39 -11.54 0.92
N ARG A 91 0.32 -10.41 0.75
CA ARG A 91 0.36 -9.68 -0.52
C ARG A 91 1.04 -10.57 -1.58
N PRO A 92 0.51 -10.63 -2.82
CA PRO A 92 1.13 -11.39 -3.90
C PRO A 92 2.43 -10.72 -4.36
N ALA A 93 3.28 -11.48 -5.04
CA ALA A 93 4.44 -10.91 -5.73
C ALA A 93 4.01 -9.99 -6.89
N ASN A 94 4.79 -8.94 -7.10
CA ASN A 94 4.61 -8.05 -8.26
C ASN A 94 4.83 -8.83 -9.55
N GLY A 95 4.09 -8.46 -10.60
CA GLY A 95 4.15 -9.11 -11.92
C GLY A 95 3.09 -10.18 -12.16
N ILE A 96 2.43 -10.68 -11.11
CA ILE A 96 1.29 -11.60 -11.25
C ILE A 96 0.16 -10.92 -12.03
N ARG A 97 -0.45 -11.64 -12.98
CA ARG A 97 -1.52 -11.13 -13.85
C ARG A 97 -2.85 -11.78 -13.52
N ILE A 98 -3.91 -10.99 -13.39
CA ILE A 98 -5.28 -11.45 -13.22
C ILE A 98 -6.18 -10.90 -14.33
N LYS A 99 -7.20 -11.65 -14.72
CA LYS A 99 -8.15 -11.23 -15.77
C LYS A 99 -9.13 -10.16 -15.31
N THR A 100 -9.61 -10.29 -14.08
CA THR A 100 -10.67 -9.45 -13.52
C THR A 100 -10.26 -8.93 -12.15
N LEU A 101 -10.50 -7.64 -11.91
CA LEU A 101 -10.29 -7.04 -10.60
C LEU A 101 -11.34 -7.54 -9.59
N PRO A 102 -11.02 -7.50 -8.29
CA PRO A 102 -11.99 -7.74 -7.23
C PRO A 102 -13.17 -6.76 -7.32
N VAL A 103 -14.35 -7.23 -6.90
CA VAL A 103 -15.51 -6.37 -6.69
C VAL A 103 -15.20 -5.35 -5.59
N GLY A 104 -15.56 -4.08 -5.82
CA GLY A 104 -15.32 -3.01 -4.85
C GLY A 104 -13.88 -2.46 -4.84
N HIS A 105 -13.07 -2.78 -5.85
CA HIS A 105 -11.77 -2.14 -6.08
C HIS A 105 -11.92 -0.62 -6.20
N GLN A 106 -10.89 0.09 -5.75
CA GLN A 106 -10.77 1.52 -5.90
C GLN A 106 -9.92 1.84 -7.13
N ARG A 107 -10.39 2.73 -8.00
CA ARG A 107 -9.57 3.30 -9.08
C ARG A 107 -8.82 4.51 -8.55
N ILE A 108 -7.52 4.54 -8.74
CA ILE A 108 -6.62 5.60 -8.27
C ILE A 108 -5.94 6.22 -9.48
N ARG A 109 -5.78 7.54 -9.47
CA ARG A 109 -5.03 8.27 -10.49
C ARG A 109 -3.88 8.99 -9.84
N VAL A 110 -2.66 8.59 -10.20
CA VAL A 110 -1.43 9.23 -9.73
C VAL A 110 -0.72 9.78 -10.95
N ARG A 111 -0.59 11.11 -11.01
CA ARG A 111 -0.11 11.83 -12.20
C ARG A 111 -0.95 11.40 -13.42
N ASN A 112 -0.31 11.02 -14.52
CA ASN A 112 -0.98 10.61 -15.75
C ASN A 112 -1.30 9.10 -15.82
N LYS A 113 -0.99 8.33 -14.77
CA LYS A 113 -1.18 6.87 -14.75
C LYS A 113 -2.39 6.48 -13.89
N SER A 114 -3.15 5.49 -14.35
CA SER A 114 -4.23 4.87 -13.58
C SER A 114 -3.74 3.59 -12.91
N TYR A 115 -4.19 3.39 -11.69
CA TYR A 115 -3.96 2.23 -10.85
C TYR A 115 -5.29 1.76 -10.28
N TYR A 116 -5.31 0.52 -9.81
CA TYR A 116 -6.46 -0.08 -9.16
C TYR A 116 -5.99 -0.68 -7.85
N TYR A 117 -6.78 -0.55 -6.81
CA TYR A 117 -6.38 -0.95 -5.47
C TYR A 117 -7.47 -1.81 -4.84
N TYR A 118 -7.05 -2.89 -4.20
CA TYR A 118 -7.91 -3.68 -3.36
C TYR A 118 -7.09 -4.39 -2.28
N TYR A 119 -7.51 -4.24 -1.02
CA TYR A 119 -7.03 -5.01 0.12
C TYR A 119 -5.49 -5.04 0.23
N GLY A 120 -4.88 -3.85 0.15
CA GLY A 120 -3.42 -3.69 0.23
C GLY A 120 -2.64 -4.12 -1.02
N THR A 121 -3.30 -4.39 -2.14
CA THR A 121 -2.65 -4.77 -3.40
C THR A 121 -2.98 -3.77 -4.50
N TYR A 122 -1.94 -3.31 -5.21
CA TYR A 122 -2.09 -2.41 -6.36
C TYR A 122 -1.98 -3.19 -7.67
N TYR A 123 -2.78 -2.76 -8.63
CA TYR A 123 -2.82 -3.33 -9.95
C TYR A 123 -2.72 -2.24 -11.00
N GLN A 124 -2.16 -2.60 -12.15
CA GLN A 124 -2.19 -1.75 -13.33
C GLN A 124 -2.70 -2.52 -14.54
N LYS A 125 -3.59 -1.88 -15.30
CA LYS A 125 -4.09 -2.46 -16.55
C LYS A 125 -2.94 -2.54 -17.57
N ARG A 126 -2.81 -3.70 -18.21
CA ARG A 126 -1.87 -3.99 -19.29
C ARG A 126 -2.56 -4.87 -20.32
N LYS A 127 -2.84 -4.30 -21.50
CA LYS A 127 -3.65 -4.95 -22.54
C LYS A 127 -4.99 -5.42 -21.94
N ASN A 128 -5.20 -6.73 -21.87
CA ASN A 128 -6.44 -7.36 -21.39
C ASN A 128 -6.37 -7.83 -19.93
N ASP A 129 -5.23 -7.62 -19.25
CA ASP A 129 -5.00 -8.12 -17.89
C ASP A 129 -4.75 -6.97 -16.90
N TYR A 130 -4.82 -7.30 -15.63
CA TYR A 130 -4.41 -6.45 -14.51
C TYR A 130 -3.20 -7.08 -13.84
N VAL A 131 -2.11 -6.31 -13.74
CA VAL A 131 -0.83 -6.80 -13.22
C VAL A 131 -0.60 -6.23 -11.84
N VAL A 132 -0.24 -7.07 -10.88
CA VAL A 132 0.19 -6.66 -9.53
C VAL A 132 1.44 -5.79 -9.66
N VAL A 133 1.44 -4.63 -9.02
CA VAL A 133 2.54 -3.66 -9.02
C VAL A 133 2.78 -3.11 -7.61
N ASP A 134 3.94 -2.49 -7.42
CA ASP A 134 4.16 -1.65 -6.24
C ASP A 134 3.16 -0.51 -6.16
N GLY A 135 2.85 -0.12 -4.93
CA GLY A 135 2.02 1.05 -4.67
C GLY A 135 2.70 2.32 -5.21
N PRO A 136 2.00 3.14 -6.02
CA PRO A 136 2.59 4.39 -6.48
C PRO A 136 2.54 5.42 -5.35
N VAL A 137 3.68 6.03 -5.02
CA VAL A 137 3.76 7.17 -4.08
C VAL A 137 2.71 8.23 -4.47
N ASP A 138 2.09 8.86 -3.48
CA ASP A 138 0.91 9.73 -3.61
C ASP A 138 -0.40 8.98 -3.94
N ALA A 139 -0.45 7.64 -3.87
CA ALA A 139 -1.73 6.92 -3.96
C ALA A 139 -2.62 7.25 -2.78
N GLU A 140 -3.79 7.84 -3.05
CA GLU A 140 -4.85 8.00 -2.05
C GLU A 140 -5.71 6.73 -2.05
N VAL A 141 -5.75 6.04 -0.91
CA VAL A 141 -6.61 4.87 -0.66
C VAL A 141 -7.58 5.16 0.47
N ASN A 142 -8.78 4.62 0.35
CA ASN A 142 -9.82 4.86 1.35
C ASN A 142 -9.61 4.00 2.60
N SER A 143 -8.95 2.84 2.48
CA SER A 143 -8.79 1.89 3.57
C SER A 143 -7.66 0.89 3.30
N ILE A 144 -7.02 0.37 4.36
CA ILE A 144 -6.01 -0.70 4.31
C ILE A 144 -6.49 -1.93 5.09
N PRO A 145 -6.08 -3.17 4.76
CA PRO A 145 -6.47 -4.34 5.53
C PRO A 145 -5.95 -4.27 6.97
N LYS A 146 -6.63 -4.97 7.89
CA LYS A 146 -6.06 -5.25 9.22
C LYS A 146 -4.72 -5.98 9.06
N GLY A 147 -3.81 -5.83 10.01
CA GLY A 147 -2.47 -6.44 9.94
C GLY A 147 -1.35 -5.45 9.69
N TYR A 148 -1.66 -4.16 9.60
CA TYR A 148 -0.68 -3.09 9.62
C TYR A 148 -0.06 -2.91 11.02
N ASN A 149 1.09 -2.24 11.05
CA ASN A 149 1.75 -1.74 12.25
C ASN A 149 1.57 -0.21 12.34
N GLU A 150 1.35 0.33 13.54
CA GLU A 150 1.41 1.78 13.75
C GLU A 150 2.85 2.18 14.05
N VAL A 151 3.39 3.12 13.27
CA VAL A 151 4.77 3.59 13.39
C VAL A 151 4.74 5.08 13.70
N ILE A 152 5.43 5.52 14.75
CA ILE A 152 5.55 6.93 15.10
C ILE A 152 6.95 7.42 14.75
N VAL A 153 7.05 8.39 13.84
CA VAL A 153 8.32 9.02 13.43
C VAL A 153 8.20 10.52 13.57
N ASN A 154 9.10 11.16 14.32
CA ASN A 154 9.10 12.61 14.60
C ASN A 154 7.75 13.14 15.16
N GLY A 155 7.05 12.34 15.96
CA GLY A 155 5.74 12.69 16.52
C GLY A 155 4.57 12.53 15.56
N GLU A 156 4.81 12.04 14.34
CA GLU A 156 3.77 11.75 13.36
C GLU A 156 3.50 10.25 13.29
N LYS A 157 2.21 9.89 13.19
CA LYS A 157 1.76 8.50 13.11
C LYS A 157 1.58 8.07 11.66
N PHE A 158 2.16 6.92 11.33
CA PHE A 158 2.09 6.23 10.05
C PHE A 158 1.56 4.81 10.26
N TYR A 159 1.09 4.20 9.18
CA TYR A 159 0.65 2.81 9.14
C TYR A 159 1.52 2.05 8.15
N GLU A 160 2.26 1.05 8.62
CA GLU A 160 3.09 0.19 7.78
C GLU A 160 2.34 -1.10 7.45
N LEU A 161 2.33 -1.50 6.18
CA LEU A 161 1.71 -2.74 5.72
C LEU A 161 2.53 -3.34 4.57
N ASP A 162 3.10 -4.52 4.78
CA ASP A 162 3.85 -5.26 3.74
C ASP A 162 5.01 -4.42 3.12
N GLY A 163 5.60 -3.50 3.90
CA GLY A 163 6.64 -2.54 3.49
C GLY A 163 6.12 -1.19 2.96
N ASP A 164 4.82 -1.05 2.75
CA ASP A 164 4.20 0.20 2.32
C ASP A 164 3.84 1.08 3.53
N TYR A 165 4.13 2.39 3.45
CA TYR A 165 3.82 3.34 4.52
C TYR A 165 2.68 4.27 4.14
N TYR A 166 1.67 4.35 4.99
CA TYR A 166 0.48 5.16 4.80
C TYR A 166 0.39 6.25 5.87
N MET A 167 0.01 7.45 5.46
CA MET A 167 -0.31 8.55 6.36
C MET A 167 -1.78 8.93 6.20
N ASN A 168 -2.50 9.11 7.31
CA ASN A 168 -3.84 9.67 7.27
C ASN A 168 -3.79 11.18 6.95
N THR A 169 -4.58 11.63 5.99
CA THR A 169 -4.71 13.03 5.58
C THR A 169 -6.13 13.34 5.14
N THR A 170 -6.38 14.59 4.79
CA THR A 170 -7.65 15.04 4.23
C THR A 170 -7.44 15.46 2.77
N ASN A 171 -8.19 14.84 1.85
CA ASN A 171 -8.11 15.19 0.43
C ASN A 171 -8.75 16.56 0.14
N ASP A 172 -8.74 17.02 -1.11
CA ASP A 172 -9.28 18.33 -1.49
C ASP A 172 -10.81 18.45 -1.30
N LYS A 173 -11.50 17.31 -1.19
CA LYS A 173 -12.94 17.23 -0.92
C LYS A 173 -13.28 17.24 0.56
N GLY A 174 -12.28 17.27 1.45
CA GLY A 174 -12.51 17.20 2.89
C GLY A 174 -12.69 15.77 3.43
N GLU A 175 -12.41 14.74 2.64
CA GLU A 175 -12.54 13.33 3.04
C GLU A 175 -11.24 12.84 3.68
N GLU A 176 -11.35 12.06 4.76
CA GLU A 176 -10.19 11.35 5.33
C GLU A 176 -9.75 10.21 4.40
N VAL A 177 -8.48 10.24 4.01
CA VAL A 177 -7.85 9.25 3.13
C VAL A 177 -6.48 8.88 3.65
N LEU A 178 -6.02 7.70 3.26
CA LEU A 178 -4.65 7.26 3.52
C LEU A 178 -3.83 7.53 2.25
N VAL A 179 -2.71 8.22 2.40
CA VAL A 179 -1.78 8.45 1.29
C VAL A 179 -0.57 7.56 1.46
N LEU A 180 -0.24 6.82 0.40
CA LEU A 180 1.00 6.06 0.32
C LEU A 180 2.18 7.02 0.18
N ILE A 181 3.11 6.93 1.11
CA ILE A 181 4.31 7.77 1.20
C ILE A 181 5.57 6.92 1.12
N PRO A 182 6.73 7.52 0.80
CA PRO A 182 8.02 6.84 0.98
C PRO A 182 8.27 6.52 2.47
N GLU A 183 9.10 5.53 2.73
CA GLU A 183 9.52 5.11 4.07
C GLU A 183 9.97 6.29 4.95
N PRO A 184 9.27 6.58 6.07
CA PRO A 184 9.48 7.79 6.86
C PRO A 184 10.89 7.85 7.44
N SER A 185 11.60 8.96 7.19
CA SER A 185 12.94 9.18 7.72
C SER A 185 12.92 9.85 9.10
N TYR A 186 13.71 9.31 10.03
CA TYR A 186 14.05 10.02 11.26
C TYR A 186 14.78 11.33 10.94
N LYS A 187 14.43 12.42 11.64
CA LYS A 187 15.24 13.65 11.59
C LYS A 187 16.57 13.33 12.27
N SER A 188 17.68 13.51 11.55
CA SER A 188 19.03 13.56 12.14
C SER A 188 19.20 14.82 12.97
#